data_AF-A0A367LZX1-F1
#
_entry.id   AF-A0A367LZX1-F1
#
_cell.length_a   1.000
_cell.length_b   1.000
_cell.length_c   1.000
_cell.angle_alpha   90.00
_cell.angle_beta   90.00
_cell.angle_gamma   90.00
#
_symmetry.space_group_name_H-M   'P 1'
#
loop_
_entity.id
_entity.type
_entity.pdbx_description
1 polymer ?
#
loop_
_entity_poly.entity_id
_entity_poly.type
_entity_poly.pdbx_seq_one_letter_code
_entity_poly.pdbx_strand_id
1 'polypeptide(L)'
;PLPVPVARPSEQALDDLAERFAQARRPMLWLGGGARHAGPQVQRLLAMGVGVVTSTQGRGIVPEDDTRSLGAFNLNKPVERFYQSCDAMLVVGSRLRGNETLKYELKLPRPLYRADADATAEGRCYPSDFFVCGDSERVLKGLADRLEGRLSVDPAFAADLAAARNQARAQLVDGLGPYASLVEQLQALAGRNFNWVRDVTVSNSTWGNRHLNIFSPRAGVHA
;
A
#
# COMPACT_ATOMS: atom_id res chain seq x y z
N PRO A 1 -6.32 25.55 -15.48
CA PRO A 1 -6.67 24.10 -15.41
C PRO A 1 -8.17 23.92 -15.18
N LEU A 2 -8.82 23.00 -15.89
CA LEU A 2 -10.24 22.68 -15.65
C LEU A 2 -10.40 22.04 -14.26
N PRO A 3 -11.42 22.41 -13.48
CA PRO A 3 -11.70 21.76 -12.20
C PRO A 3 -12.06 20.30 -12.44
N VAL A 4 -11.33 19.39 -11.81
CA VAL A 4 -11.62 17.95 -11.86
C VAL A 4 -12.68 17.66 -10.78
N PRO A 5 -13.84 17.10 -11.15
CA PRO A 5 -14.84 16.69 -10.16
C PRO A 5 -14.24 15.69 -9.16
N VAL A 6 -14.45 15.95 -7.87
CA VAL A 6 -13.96 15.07 -6.79
C VAL A 6 -15.11 14.18 -6.34
N ALA A 7 -15.01 12.88 -6.59
CA ALA A 7 -16.00 11.89 -6.18
C ALA A 7 -16.17 11.91 -4.65
N ARG A 8 -17.41 11.98 -4.18
CA ARG A 8 -17.72 12.00 -2.74
C ARG A 8 -18.31 10.64 -2.34
N PRO A 9 -17.73 9.95 -1.35
CA PRO A 9 -18.36 8.75 -0.83
C PRO A 9 -19.66 9.08 -0.09
N SER A 10 -20.59 8.13 -0.09
CA SER A 10 -21.78 8.17 0.76
C SER A 10 -21.38 7.99 2.22
N GLU A 11 -21.96 8.77 3.14
CA GLU A 11 -21.75 8.60 4.59
C GLU A 11 -22.14 7.20 5.05
N GLN A 12 -23.27 6.66 4.56
CA GLN A 12 -23.69 5.28 4.87
C GLN A 12 -22.65 4.26 4.43
N ALA A 13 -22.04 4.44 3.26
CA ALA A 13 -21.00 3.51 2.78
C ALA A 13 -19.74 3.59 3.65
N LEU A 14 -19.42 4.77 4.21
CA LEU A 14 -18.32 4.92 5.16
C LEU A 14 -18.66 4.29 6.52
N ASP A 15 -19.89 4.43 7.00
CA ASP A 15 -20.38 3.77 8.22
C ASP A 15 -20.28 2.25 8.07
N ASP A 16 -20.82 1.70 6.98
CA ASP A 16 -20.81 0.26 6.70
C ASP A 16 -19.38 -0.28 6.55
N LEU A 17 -18.50 0.45 5.86
CA LEU A 17 -17.09 0.07 5.74
C LEU A 17 -16.41 0.09 7.11
N ALA A 18 -16.62 1.12 7.92
CA ALA A 18 -16.02 1.25 9.24
C ALA A 18 -16.49 0.14 10.19
N GLU A 19 -17.79 -0.18 10.22
CA GLU A 19 -18.33 -1.27 11.03
C GLU A 19 -17.67 -2.62 10.69
N ARG A 20 -17.50 -2.90 9.40
CA ARG A 20 -16.85 -4.12 8.93
C ARG A 20 -15.35 -4.13 9.25
N PHE A 21 -14.66 -3.02 8.98
CA PHE A 21 -13.21 -2.90 9.18
C PHE A 21 -12.82 -2.87 10.66
N ALA A 22 -13.70 -2.38 11.54
CA ALA A 22 -13.48 -2.33 12.99
C ALA A 22 -13.33 -3.72 13.64
N GLN A 23 -13.87 -4.77 13.01
CA GLN A 23 -13.77 -6.15 13.51
C GLN A 23 -12.39 -6.79 13.25
N ALA A 24 -11.56 -6.17 12.40
CA ALA A 24 -10.28 -6.72 12.00
C ALA A 24 -9.22 -6.58 13.10
N ARG A 25 -8.53 -7.68 13.38
CA ARG A 25 -7.39 -7.76 14.31
C ARG A 25 -6.08 -7.46 13.60
N ARG A 26 -5.95 -7.77 12.31
CA ARG A 26 -4.73 -7.60 11.51
C ARG A 26 -5.06 -6.87 10.19
N PRO A 27 -5.61 -5.64 10.26
CA PRO A 27 -6.09 -4.90 9.10
C PRO A 27 -4.95 -4.35 8.24
N MET A 28 -5.11 -4.44 6.92
CA MET A 28 -4.16 -3.92 5.93
C MET A 28 -4.79 -2.86 5.01
N LEU A 29 -3.98 -1.91 4.56
CA LEU A 29 -4.27 -1.07 3.39
C LEU A 29 -3.37 -1.47 2.22
N TRP A 30 -3.94 -1.58 1.03
CA TRP A 30 -3.18 -1.57 -0.22
C TRP A 30 -3.35 -0.21 -0.89
N LEU A 31 -2.26 0.56 -0.99
CA LEU A 31 -2.29 1.91 -1.54
C LEU A 31 -1.75 1.95 -2.97
N GLY A 32 -2.57 2.45 -3.89
CA GLY A 32 -2.18 2.69 -5.29
C GLY A 32 -1.86 4.15 -5.59
N GLY A 33 -1.56 4.43 -6.86
CA GLY A 33 -1.24 5.79 -7.32
C GLY A 33 -2.39 6.80 -7.17
N GLY A 34 -3.64 6.31 -7.06
CA GLY A 34 -4.83 7.13 -6.78
C GLY A 34 -4.96 7.57 -5.32
N ALA A 35 -4.10 7.08 -4.42
CA ALA A 35 -4.06 7.45 -3.00
C ALA A 35 -2.91 8.43 -2.67
N ARG A 36 -2.18 8.93 -3.68
CA ARG A 36 -0.98 9.77 -3.48
C ARG A 36 -1.20 11.06 -2.70
N HIS A 37 -2.41 11.61 -2.72
CA HIS A 37 -2.78 12.81 -1.97
C HIS A 37 -3.35 12.53 -0.58
N ALA A 38 -3.61 11.27 -0.21
CA ALA A 38 -4.24 10.89 1.05
C ALA A 38 -3.25 10.57 2.19
N GLY A 39 -1.99 11.03 2.09
CA GLY A 39 -0.92 10.73 3.04
C GLY A 39 -1.28 11.01 4.52
N PRO A 40 -1.82 12.19 4.87
CA PRO A 40 -2.21 12.49 6.25
C PRO A 40 -3.24 11.51 6.83
N GLN A 41 -4.20 11.07 6.04
CA GLN A 41 -5.25 10.13 6.45
C GLN A 41 -4.67 8.73 6.64
N VAL A 42 -3.77 8.30 5.75
CA VAL A 42 -3.03 7.04 5.91
C VAL A 42 -2.21 7.05 7.20
N GLN A 43 -1.55 8.17 7.55
CA GLN A 43 -0.79 8.27 8.80
C GLN A 43 -1.64 8.10 10.05
N ARG A 44 -2.89 8.61 10.04
CA ARG A 44 -3.84 8.37 11.14
C ARG A 44 -4.17 6.88 11.29
N LEU A 45 -4.42 6.18 10.19
CA LEU A 45 -4.70 4.73 10.20
C LEU A 45 -3.48 3.92 10.66
N LEU A 46 -2.28 4.29 10.21
CA LEU A 46 -1.01 3.71 10.69
C LEU A 46 -0.81 3.91 12.20
N ALA A 47 -1.18 5.08 12.73
CA ALA A 47 -1.10 5.37 14.16
C ALA A 47 -2.08 4.51 14.98
N MET A 48 -3.17 4.04 14.38
CA MET A 48 -4.11 3.09 14.97
C MET A 48 -3.70 1.62 14.77
N GLY A 49 -2.53 1.35 14.20
CA GLY A 49 -1.98 0.00 14.04
C GLY A 49 -2.36 -0.70 12.73
N VAL A 50 -3.03 -0.03 11.79
CA VAL A 50 -3.31 -0.59 10.46
C VAL A 50 -2.00 -0.74 9.68
N GLY A 51 -1.77 -1.90 9.07
CA GLY A 51 -0.59 -2.16 8.25
C GLY A 51 -0.76 -1.64 6.83
N VAL A 52 0.33 -1.33 6.13
CA VAL A 52 0.28 -0.81 4.75
C VAL A 52 1.11 -1.68 3.82
N VAL A 53 0.64 -1.80 2.58
CA VAL A 53 1.46 -2.17 1.43
C VAL A 53 1.16 -1.21 0.27
N THR A 54 2.14 -0.98 -0.59
CA THR A 54 2.00 -0.04 -1.71
C THR A 54 2.18 -0.76 -3.05
N SER A 55 1.39 -0.38 -4.04
CA SER A 55 1.77 -0.63 -5.43
C SER A 55 3.02 0.19 -5.79
N THR A 56 3.66 -0.14 -6.91
CA THR A 56 4.78 0.59 -7.50
C THR A 56 4.47 2.08 -7.69
N GLN A 57 3.21 2.41 -8.00
CA GLN A 57 2.71 3.78 -8.18
C GLN A 57 2.26 4.43 -6.86
N GLY A 58 2.05 3.66 -5.80
CA GLY A 58 1.73 4.13 -4.46
C GLY A 58 2.95 4.32 -3.55
N ARG A 59 4.16 4.03 -4.04
CA ARG A 59 5.41 4.18 -3.27
C ARG A 59 5.58 5.59 -2.75
N GLY A 60 6.07 5.71 -1.52
CA GLY A 60 6.30 6.99 -0.85
C GLY A 60 5.06 7.65 -0.25
N ILE A 61 3.84 7.11 -0.43
CA ILE A 61 2.65 7.56 0.33
C ILE A 61 2.90 7.41 1.84
N VAL A 62 3.44 6.24 2.19
CA VAL A 62 4.12 6.03 3.47
C VAL A 62 5.62 6.06 3.17
N PRO A 63 6.41 6.85 3.91
CA PRO A 63 7.86 6.82 3.80
C PRO A 63 8.36 5.37 3.91
N GLU A 64 9.17 4.92 2.95
CA GLU A 64 9.55 3.51 2.91
C GLU A 64 10.49 3.10 4.05
N ASP A 65 10.93 3.98 4.94
CA ASP A 65 11.58 3.58 6.20
C ASP A 65 10.61 3.29 7.36
N ASP A 66 9.31 3.52 7.18
CA ASP A 66 8.30 3.17 8.19
C ASP A 66 8.12 1.64 8.28
N THR A 67 8.29 1.10 9.48
CA THR A 67 8.24 -0.35 9.74
C THR A 67 6.82 -0.93 9.65
N ARG A 68 5.78 -0.08 9.66
CA ARG A 68 4.37 -0.48 9.51
C ARG A 68 3.94 -0.61 8.03
N SER A 69 4.85 -0.34 7.10
CA SER A 69 4.66 -0.56 5.68
C SER A 69 5.51 -1.72 5.21
N LEU A 70 4.90 -2.64 4.44
CA LEU A 70 5.55 -3.68 3.66
C LEU A 70 6.31 -3.13 2.44
N GLY A 71 6.12 -1.85 2.08
CA GLY A 71 6.67 -1.25 0.86
C GLY A 71 6.09 -1.88 -0.41
N ALA A 72 6.87 -1.92 -1.49
CA ALA A 72 6.48 -2.51 -2.78
C ALA A 72 6.89 -4.00 -2.94
N PHE A 73 6.82 -4.78 -1.84
CA PHE A 73 7.20 -6.20 -1.79
C PHE A 73 6.00 -7.17 -1.91
N ASN A 74 4.90 -6.72 -2.55
CA ASN A 74 3.61 -7.42 -2.60
C ASN A 74 3.64 -8.90 -3.02
N LEU A 75 4.58 -9.25 -3.90
CA LEU A 75 4.70 -10.54 -4.58
C LEU A 75 5.85 -11.41 -4.03
N ASN A 76 6.44 -11.02 -2.90
CA ASN A 76 7.52 -11.76 -2.28
C ASN A 76 6.95 -12.84 -1.34
N LYS A 77 7.46 -14.07 -1.42
CA LYS A 77 6.97 -15.21 -0.60
C LYS A 77 6.80 -14.92 0.90
N PRO A 78 7.70 -14.20 1.59
CA PRO A 78 7.49 -13.82 2.99
C PRO A 78 6.22 -12.97 3.20
N VAL A 79 5.96 -12.03 2.29
CA VAL A 79 4.78 -11.16 2.29
C VAL A 79 3.51 -11.95 1.95
N GLU A 80 3.57 -12.85 0.97
CA GLU A 80 2.46 -13.73 0.62
C GLU A 80 2.01 -14.59 1.82
N ARG A 81 2.98 -15.16 2.56
CA ARG A 81 2.70 -15.91 3.80
C ARG A 81 2.13 -15.01 4.88
N PHE A 82 2.67 -13.81 5.04
CA PHE A 82 2.15 -12.84 6.00
C PHE A 82 0.69 -12.45 5.72
N TYR A 83 0.30 -12.30 4.45
CA TYR A 83 -1.10 -12.02 4.10
C TYR A 83 -2.07 -13.10 4.58
N GLN A 84 -1.63 -14.36 4.72
CA GLN A 84 -2.48 -15.44 5.26
C GLN A 84 -2.77 -15.27 6.76
N SER A 85 -2.03 -14.40 7.46
CA SER A 85 -2.32 -14.02 8.85
C SER A 85 -3.22 -12.80 8.97
N CYS A 86 -3.48 -12.07 7.88
CA CYS A 86 -4.29 -10.86 7.90
C CYS A 86 -5.76 -11.19 7.64
N ASP A 87 -6.65 -10.46 8.31
CA ASP A 87 -8.10 -10.72 8.31
C ASP A 87 -8.94 -9.60 7.69
N ALA A 88 -8.30 -8.57 7.14
CA ALA A 88 -8.97 -7.58 6.29
C ALA A 88 -7.95 -6.84 5.42
N MET A 89 -8.36 -6.47 4.21
CA MET A 89 -7.59 -5.52 3.39
C MET A 89 -8.50 -4.52 2.69
N LEU A 90 -8.19 -3.23 2.81
CA LEU A 90 -8.81 -2.17 2.01
C LEU A 90 -7.86 -1.72 0.91
N VAL A 91 -8.26 -1.90 -0.34
CA VAL A 91 -7.54 -1.48 -1.54
C VAL A 91 -7.99 -0.08 -1.95
N VAL A 92 -7.07 0.89 -1.96
CA VAL A 92 -7.40 2.31 -2.21
C VAL A 92 -6.69 2.83 -3.46
N GLY A 93 -7.48 3.27 -4.45
CA GLY A 93 -6.97 3.90 -5.67
C GLY A 93 -5.94 3.04 -6.43
N SER A 94 -6.13 1.72 -6.43
CA SER A 94 -5.24 0.73 -7.01
C SER A 94 -5.98 -0.20 -7.95
N ARG A 95 -5.39 -0.38 -9.14
CA ARG A 95 -5.89 -1.31 -10.16
C ARG A 95 -5.52 -2.77 -9.90
N LEU A 96 -4.75 -3.06 -8.83
CA LEU A 96 -4.22 -4.40 -8.53
C LEU A 96 -3.63 -5.07 -9.78
N ARG A 97 -2.66 -4.42 -10.41
CA ARG A 97 -2.13 -4.86 -11.71
C ARG A 97 -1.54 -6.28 -11.60
N GLY A 98 -1.64 -7.06 -12.68
CA GLY A 98 -1.20 -8.45 -12.69
C GLY A 98 0.28 -8.64 -12.34
N ASN A 99 1.15 -7.72 -12.75
CA ASN A 99 2.59 -7.76 -12.41
C ASN A 99 2.88 -7.51 -10.93
N GLU A 100 1.92 -6.98 -10.17
CA GLU A 100 2.03 -6.71 -8.74
C GLU A 100 1.31 -7.76 -7.89
N THR A 101 0.58 -8.66 -8.54
CA THR A 101 -0.38 -9.58 -7.91
C THR A 101 -0.32 -11.00 -8.49
N LEU A 102 0.85 -11.43 -8.95
CA LEU A 102 1.08 -12.78 -9.51
C LEU A 102 0.07 -13.16 -10.60
N LYS A 103 -0.11 -12.29 -11.60
CA LYS A 103 -1.13 -12.47 -12.66
C LYS A 103 -2.55 -12.69 -12.11
N TYR A 104 -2.88 -11.97 -11.04
CA TYR A 104 -4.16 -12.05 -10.33
C TYR A 104 -4.37 -13.31 -9.49
N GLU A 105 -3.29 -14.06 -9.19
CA GLU A 105 -3.33 -15.26 -8.35
C GLU A 105 -2.86 -15.01 -6.91
N LEU A 106 -2.42 -13.79 -6.59
CA LEU A 106 -2.00 -13.42 -5.24
C LEU A 106 -3.19 -13.51 -4.27
N LYS A 107 -3.08 -14.37 -3.26
CA LYS A 107 -4.09 -14.53 -2.21
C LYS A 107 -4.07 -13.36 -1.25
N LEU A 108 -4.83 -12.31 -1.59
CA LEU A 108 -5.01 -11.13 -0.74
C LEU A 108 -5.88 -11.46 0.50
N PRO A 109 -5.67 -10.77 1.62
CA PRO A 109 -6.47 -10.94 2.83
C PRO A 109 -7.97 -10.75 2.55
N ARG A 110 -8.81 -11.50 3.28
CA ARG A 110 -10.27 -11.45 3.18
C ARG A 110 -10.87 -11.11 4.55
N PRO A 111 -11.98 -10.33 4.59
CA PRO A 111 -12.62 -9.65 3.46
C PRO A 111 -11.73 -8.58 2.78
N LEU A 112 -11.86 -8.50 1.45
CA LEU A 112 -11.17 -7.57 0.57
C LEU A 112 -12.13 -6.43 0.20
N TYR A 113 -11.90 -5.27 0.77
CA TYR A 113 -12.65 -4.06 0.47
C TYR A 113 -11.93 -3.24 -0.59
N ARG A 114 -12.68 -2.39 -1.31
CA ARG A 114 -12.10 -1.48 -2.29
C ARG A 114 -12.70 -0.08 -2.23
N ALA A 115 -11.85 0.91 -2.36
CA ALA A 115 -12.22 2.31 -2.53
C ALA A 115 -11.55 2.88 -3.78
N ASP A 116 -12.35 3.41 -4.70
CA ASP A 116 -11.86 4.07 -5.92
C ASP A 116 -12.80 5.21 -6.33
N ALA A 117 -12.26 6.24 -6.97
CA ALA A 117 -13.06 7.36 -7.47
C ALA A 117 -13.83 6.99 -8.73
N ASP A 118 -13.41 5.92 -9.43
CA ASP A 118 -14.09 5.36 -10.59
C ASP A 118 -14.99 4.19 -10.18
N ALA A 119 -16.30 4.35 -10.34
CA ALA A 119 -17.28 3.31 -10.04
C ALA A 119 -17.07 2.02 -10.85
N THR A 120 -16.45 2.11 -12.03
CA THR A 120 -16.16 0.94 -12.88
C THR A 120 -15.00 0.09 -12.37
N ALA A 121 -14.32 0.52 -11.28
CA ALA A 121 -13.27 -0.26 -10.64
C ALA A 121 -13.82 -1.42 -9.77
N GLU A 122 -15.10 -1.41 -9.43
CA GLU A 122 -15.75 -2.49 -8.68
C GLU A 122 -15.64 -3.83 -9.43
N GLY A 123 -15.21 -4.89 -8.73
CA GLY A 123 -15.04 -6.23 -9.30
C GLY A 123 -13.88 -6.39 -10.31
N ARG A 124 -13.17 -5.32 -10.67
CA ARG A 124 -12.06 -5.41 -11.64
C ARG A 124 -10.86 -6.15 -11.05
N CYS A 125 -10.37 -7.18 -11.76
CA CYS A 125 -9.22 -8.04 -11.41
C CYS A 125 -9.44 -8.94 -10.18
N TYR A 126 -9.99 -8.41 -9.09
CA TYR A 126 -10.33 -9.13 -7.86
C TYR A 126 -11.76 -8.79 -7.44
N PRO A 127 -12.58 -9.77 -7.04
CA PRO A 127 -13.89 -9.51 -6.45
C PRO A 127 -13.73 -8.88 -5.06
N SER A 128 -14.37 -7.74 -4.85
CA SER A 128 -14.43 -7.05 -3.55
C SER A 128 -15.65 -7.50 -2.74
N ASP A 129 -15.49 -7.67 -1.43
CA ASP A 129 -16.59 -7.95 -0.48
C ASP A 129 -17.42 -6.69 -0.17
N PHE A 130 -16.82 -5.51 -0.35
CA PHE A 130 -17.49 -4.22 -0.24
C PHE A 130 -16.76 -3.17 -1.07
N PHE A 131 -17.50 -2.26 -1.68
CA PHE A 131 -16.96 -1.20 -2.52
C PHE A 131 -17.46 0.17 -2.06
N VAL A 132 -16.55 1.15 -2.02
CA VAL A 132 -16.85 2.56 -1.75
C VAL A 132 -16.38 3.39 -2.93
N CYS A 133 -17.34 3.96 -3.68
CA CYS A 133 -17.03 4.92 -4.73
C CYS A 133 -16.72 6.28 -4.10
N GLY A 134 -15.49 6.79 -4.26
CA GLY A 134 -15.10 8.07 -3.69
C GLY A 134 -13.62 8.38 -3.83
N ASP A 135 -13.29 9.67 -3.72
CA ASP A 135 -11.92 10.12 -3.63
C ASP A 135 -11.20 9.51 -2.41
N SER A 136 -9.95 9.09 -2.61
CA SER A 136 -9.17 8.35 -1.61
C SER A 136 -8.93 9.14 -0.33
N GLU A 137 -8.71 10.46 -0.41
CA GLU A 137 -8.56 11.33 0.76
C GLU A 137 -9.84 11.36 1.58
N ARG A 138 -10.99 11.51 0.91
CA ARG A 138 -12.30 11.57 1.56
C ARG A 138 -12.69 10.23 2.20
N VAL A 139 -12.48 9.13 1.48
CA VAL A 139 -12.76 7.79 2.01
C VAL A 139 -11.89 7.49 3.22
N LEU A 140 -10.57 7.70 3.11
CA LEU A 140 -9.65 7.42 4.22
C LEU A 140 -9.84 8.37 5.40
N LYS A 141 -10.18 9.64 5.16
CA LYS A 141 -10.55 10.57 6.24
C LYS A 141 -11.79 10.06 6.97
N GLY A 142 -12.86 9.78 6.24
CA GLY A 142 -14.12 9.33 6.81
C GLY A 142 -13.99 8.01 7.55
N LEU A 143 -13.19 7.08 7.03
CA LEU A 143 -12.85 5.83 7.70
C LEU A 143 -12.04 6.07 8.98
N ALA A 144 -10.99 6.90 8.93
CA ALA A 144 -10.16 7.19 10.10
C ALA A 144 -10.96 7.85 11.22
N ASP A 145 -11.84 8.81 10.88
CA ASP A 145 -12.73 9.48 11.84
C ASP A 145 -13.67 8.48 12.55
N ARG A 146 -14.13 7.45 11.83
CA ARG A 146 -15.06 6.44 12.36
C ARG A 146 -14.39 5.32 13.14
N LEU A 147 -13.10 5.07 12.90
CA LEU A 147 -12.34 3.99 13.53
C LEU A 147 -11.55 4.42 14.77
N GLU A 148 -11.43 5.72 15.01
CA GLU A 148 -10.68 6.27 16.14
C GLU A 148 -11.18 5.67 17.47
N GLY A 149 -10.25 5.04 18.21
CA GLY A 149 -10.55 4.37 19.49
C GLY A 149 -11.32 3.04 19.38
N ARG A 150 -11.63 2.55 18.17
CA ARG A 150 -12.42 1.32 17.98
C ARG A 150 -11.62 0.10 17.54
N LEU A 151 -10.43 0.30 16.98
CA LEU A 151 -9.58 -0.81 16.54
C LEU A 151 -8.91 -1.53 17.73
N SER A 152 -8.96 -2.85 17.71
CA SER A 152 -8.25 -3.72 18.65
C SER A 152 -7.24 -4.58 17.88
N VAL A 153 -6.16 -3.95 17.43
CA VAL A 153 -5.14 -4.62 16.61
C VAL A 153 -4.37 -5.65 17.45
N ASP A 154 -4.05 -6.79 16.84
CA ASP A 154 -3.18 -7.81 17.42
C ASP A 154 -1.79 -7.23 17.75
N PRO A 155 -1.33 -7.29 19.01
CA PRO A 155 -0.02 -6.77 19.40
C PRO A 155 1.17 -7.33 18.62
N ALA A 156 1.06 -8.57 18.11
CA ALA A 156 2.13 -9.20 17.32
C ALA A 156 2.19 -8.68 15.87
N PHE A 157 1.11 -8.07 15.38
CA PHE A 157 0.93 -7.73 13.97
C PHE A 157 2.04 -6.84 13.40
N ALA A 158 2.39 -5.76 14.11
CA ALA A 158 3.41 -4.84 13.65
C ALA A 158 4.80 -5.49 13.55
N ALA A 159 5.14 -6.36 14.50
CA ALA A 159 6.40 -7.09 14.50
C ALA A 159 6.45 -8.12 13.36
N ASP A 160 5.36 -8.86 13.15
CA ASP A 160 5.24 -9.83 12.05
C ASP A 160 5.34 -9.15 10.68
N LEU A 161 4.69 -7.99 10.52
CA LEU A 161 4.73 -7.18 9.29
C LEU A 161 6.17 -6.74 8.99
N ALA A 162 6.85 -6.16 9.99
CA ALA A 162 8.23 -5.74 9.86
C ALA A 162 9.17 -6.92 9.55
N ALA A 163 8.95 -8.08 10.18
CA ALA A 163 9.71 -9.29 9.92
C ALA A 163 9.52 -9.80 8.49
N ALA A 164 8.27 -9.86 8.00
CA ALA A 164 7.95 -10.27 6.63
C ALA A 164 8.63 -9.35 5.60
N ARG A 165 8.58 -8.03 5.83
CA ARG A 165 9.29 -7.05 5.00
C ARG A 165 10.79 -7.25 5.03
N ASN A 166 11.39 -7.40 6.21
CA ASN A 166 12.83 -7.55 6.35
C ASN A 166 13.33 -8.82 5.64
N GLN A 167 12.58 -9.93 5.74
CA GLN A 167 12.87 -11.16 4.99
C GLN A 167 12.77 -10.94 3.47
N ALA A 168 11.72 -10.26 2.99
CA ALA A 168 11.56 -9.97 1.57
C ALA A 168 12.67 -9.07 1.02
N ARG A 169 13.11 -8.07 1.80
CA ARG A 169 14.24 -7.21 1.46
C ARG A 169 15.56 -7.97 1.46
N ALA A 170 15.80 -8.83 2.45
CA ALA A 170 17.01 -9.64 2.52
C ALA A 170 17.12 -10.58 1.30
N GLN A 171 16.02 -11.26 0.93
CA GLN A 171 15.96 -12.10 -0.27
C GLN A 171 16.22 -11.31 -1.56
N LEU A 172 15.72 -10.08 -1.64
CA LEU A 172 16.03 -9.21 -2.77
C LEU A 172 17.54 -8.94 -2.83
N VAL A 173 18.12 -8.42 -1.74
CA VAL A 173 19.53 -8.01 -1.66
C VAL A 173 20.48 -9.17 -1.98
N ASP A 174 20.20 -10.35 -1.43
CA ASP A 174 20.97 -11.58 -1.71
C ASP A 174 21.03 -11.90 -3.21
N GLY A 175 19.93 -11.67 -3.94
CA GLY A 175 19.84 -11.88 -5.39
C GLY A 175 20.41 -10.75 -6.26
N LEU A 176 20.87 -9.63 -5.70
CA LEU A 176 21.33 -8.46 -6.48
C LEU A 176 22.81 -8.49 -6.87
N GLY A 177 23.63 -9.30 -6.19
CA GLY A 177 25.08 -9.29 -6.38
C GLY A 177 25.67 -7.87 -6.29
N PRO A 178 26.42 -7.38 -7.30
CA PRO A 178 27.06 -6.06 -7.24
C PRO A 178 26.08 -4.88 -7.17
N TYR A 179 24.82 -5.06 -7.59
CA TYR A 179 23.82 -3.99 -7.56
C TYR A 179 23.41 -3.60 -6.13
N ALA A 180 23.58 -4.48 -5.15
CA ALA A 180 23.28 -4.15 -3.75
C ALA A 180 24.12 -2.95 -3.27
N SER A 181 25.44 -3.04 -3.44
CA SER A 181 26.37 -1.96 -3.06
C SER A 181 26.11 -0.66 -3.82
N LEU A 182 25.75 -0.75 -5.12
CA LEU A 182 25.38 0.42 -5.91
C LEU A 182 24.16 1.14 -5.32
N VAL A 183 23.09 0.40 -5.00
CA VAL A 183 21.84 0.99 -4.49
C VAL A 183 22.04 1.57 -3.10
N GLU A 184 22.81 0.91 -2.24
CA GLU A 184 23.15 1.39 -0.90
C GLU A 184 23.94 2.70 -0.95
N GLN A 185 24.99 2.78 -1.77
CA GLN A 185 25.77 4.01 -1.96
C GLN A 185 24.92 5.13 -2.56
N LEU A 186 24.11 4.81 -3.57
CA LEU A 186 23.21 5.78 -4.19
C LEU A 186 22.22 6.35 -3.17
N GLN A 187 21.62 5.49 -2.33
CA GLN A 187 20.71 5.92 -1.27
C GLN A 187 21.40 6.80 -0.23
N ALA A 188 22.62 6.43 0.18
CA ALA A 188 23.41 7.19 1.15
C ALA A 188 23.75 8.60 0.63
N LEU A 189 24.10 8.72 -0.66
CA LEU A 189 24.41 9.99 -1.30
C LEU A 189 23.16 10.85 -1.57
N ALA A 190 22.07 10.24 -2.03
CA ALA A 190 20.83 10.95 -2.36
C ALA A 190 20.08 11.42 -1.09
N GLY A 191 20.29 10.75 0.04
CA GLY A 191 19.57 11.01 1.28
C GLY A 191 18.07 10.76 1.12
N ARG A 192 17.24 11.68 1.64
CA ARG A 192 15.76 11.54 1.63
C ARG A 192 15.05 12.38 0.58
N ASN A 193 15.71 13.42 0.06
CA ASN A 193 15.08 14.42 -0.79
C ASN A 193 15.62 14.32 -2.21
N PHE A 194 14.98 13.46 -3.01
CA PHE A 194 15.34 13.24 -4.40
C PHE A 194 14.12 12.77 -5.19
N ASN A 195 14.21 12.90 -6.52
CA ASN A 195 13.24 12.29 -7.43
C ASN A 195 13.87 11.04 -8.07
N TRP A 196 13.14 9.94 -8.04
CA TRP A 196 13.52 8.66 -8.63
C TRP A 196 12.76 8.45 -9.93
N VAL A 197 13.39 8.85 -11.04
CA VAL A 197 12.85 8.74 -12.39
C VAL A 197 13.35 7.46 -13.02
N ARG A 198 12.43 6.62 -13.51
CA ARG A 198 12.74 5.28 -14.01
C ARG A 198 12.00 4.94 -15.28
N ASP A 199 12.72 4.27 -16.18
CA ASP A 199 12.18 3.63 -17.36
C ASP A 199 11.93 2.12 -17.13
N VAL A 200 11.28 1.46 -18.09
CA VAL A 200 11.03 0.02 -18.09
C VAL A 200 12.30 -0.73 -18.48
N THR A 201 13.06 -1.16 -17.48
CA THR A 201 14.32 -1.89 -17.66
C THR A 201 14.43 -3.09 -16.71
N VAL A 202 15.40 -3.98 -16.96
CA VAL A 202 15.74 -5.07 -16.04
C VAL A 202 16.13 -4.51 -14.68
N SER A 203 17.02 -3.53 -14.63
CA SER A 203 17.43 -2.86 -13.38
C SER A 203 16.25 -2.33 -12.58
N ASN A 204 15.28 -1.70 -13.24
CA ASN A 204 14.08 -1.22 -12.57
C ASN A 204 13.20 -2.36 -12.05
N SER A 205 12.99 -3.39 -12.87
CA SER A 205 12.17 -4.56 -12.52
C SER A 205 12.78 -5.40 -11.40
N THR A 206 14.11 -5.45 -11.32
CA THR A 206 14.85 -6.19 -10.30
C THR A 206 14.90 -5.42 -8.98
N TRP A 207 15.42 -4.19 -8.97
CA TRP A 207 15.63 -3.42 -7.72
C TRP A 207 15.02 -2.01 -7.74
N GLY A 208 14.96 -1.32 -8.88
CA GLY A 208 14.51 0.08 -8.93
C GLY A 208 13.06 0.31 -8.46
N ASN A 209 12.21 -0.72 -8.55
CA ASN A 209 10.82 -0.69 -8.08
C ASN A 209 10.62 -0.94 -6.59
N ARG A 210 11.66 -1.31 -5.83
CA ARG A 210 11.46 -1.74 -4.43
C ARG A 210 12.66 -1.62 -3.48
N HIS A 211 13.89 -1.56 -3.97
CA HIS A 211 15.09 -1.54 -3.11
C HIS A 211 15.45 -0.14 -2.60
N LEU A 212 15.49 0.83 -3.51
CA LEU A 212 15.83 2.22 -3.20
C LEU A 212 14.61 2.91 -2.58
N ASN A 213 14.72 3.36 -1.34
CA ASN A 213 13.60 3.83 -0.54
C ASN A 213 13.10 5.21 -0.98
N ILE A 214 11.79 5.36 -1.17
CA ILE A 214 11.12 6.61 -1.54
C ILE A 214 10.36 7.16 -0.31
N PHE A 215 10.52 8.45 -0.05
CA PHE A 215 9.99 9.10 1.16
C PHE A 215 8.85 10.10 0.92
N SER A 216 8.47 10.31 -0.34
CA SER A 216 7.40 11.23 -0.74
C SER A 216 6.57 10.64 -1.88
N PRO A 217 5.24 10.80 -1.89
CA PRO A 217 4.37 10.22 -2.91
C PRO A 217 4.60 10.77 -4.32
N ARG A 218 5.32 11.89 -4.44
CA ARG A 218 5.67 12.52 -5.73
C ARG A 218 7.13 12.32 -6.14
N ALA A 219 7.95 11.71 -5.28
CA ALA A 219 9.36 11.46 -5.57
C ALA A 219 9.54 10.29 -6.55
N GLY A 220 8.62 9.33 -6.61
CA GLY A 220 8.65 8.26 -7.61
C GLY A 220 8.02 8.69 -8.93
N VAL A 221 8.81 8.69 -10.00
CA VAL A 221 8.31 8.87 -11.38
C VAL A 221 8.62 7.61 -12.17
N HIS A 222 7.61 7.07 -12.83
CA HIS A 222 7.72 5.89 -13.67
C HIS A 222 7.17 6.23 -15.05
N ALA A 223 8.03 6.14 -16.07
CA ALA A 223 7.65 6.26 -17.48
C ALA A 223 6.79 5.06 -17.92
#